data_AF-A0A0F9J3Q9-F1
#
_entry.id   AF-A0A0F9J3Q9-F1
#
_cell.length_a   1.000
_cell.length_b   1.000
_cell.length_c   1.000
_cell.angle_alpha   90.00
_cell.angle_beta   90.00
_cell.angle_gamma   90.00
#
_symmetry.space_group_name_H-M   'P 1'
#
loop_
_entity.id
_entity.type
_entity.pdbx_description
1 polymer ?
#
loop_
_entity_poly.entity_id
_entity_poly.type
_entity_poly.pdbx_seq_one_letter_code
_entity_poly.pdbx_strand_id
1 'polypeptide(L)'
;KEIPIIIMLNKQDLSEIIVEEDFKQVLKDEKLWYEPDHELYIWNPIIYKTCALYDQRKDIYRSFSECARRTGLYQIYGDGEAPIGDNFKNFREI
;
A
#
# COMPACT_ATOMS: atom_id res chain seq x y z
N LYS A 1 -14.15 5.52 -4.57
CA LYS A 1 -14.04 4.07 -4.83
C LYS A 1 -12.63 3.69 -5.24
N GLU A 2 -11.72 3.57 -4.27
CA GLU A 2 -10.34 3.18 -4.55
C GLU A 2 -10.08 1.85 -3.84
N ILE A 3 -9.59 0.86 -4.59
CA ILE A 3 -9.27 -0.48 -4.10
C ILE A 3 -8.04 -0.38 -3.19
N PRO A 4 -7.91 -1.19 -2.12
CA PRO A 4 -6.69 -1.21 -1.33
C PRO A 4 -5.51 -1.68 -2.20
N ILE A 5 -4.54 -0.81 -2.45
CA ILE A 5 -3.33 -1.12 -3.20
C ILE A 5 -2.15 -1.28 -2.24
N ILE A 6 -1.38 -2.35 -2.44
CA ILE A 6 -0.08 -2.61 -1.82
C ILE A 6 0.91 -2.89 -2.93
N ILE A 7 2.10 -2.30 -2.86
CA ILE A 7 3.15 -2.49 -3.86
C ILE A 7 4.20 -3.43 -3.32
N MET A 8 4.54 -4.44 -4.11
CA MET A 8 5.67 -5.32 -3.87
C MET A 8 6.79 -4.95 -4.85
N LEU A 9 7.73 -4.15 -4.39
CA LEU A 9 8.93 -3.82 -5.16
C LEU A 9 9.90 -5.00 -5.06
N ASN A 10 9.72 -5.98 -5.95
CA ASN A 10 10.39 -7.27 -5.92
C ASN A 10 11.84 -7.19 -6.46
N LYS A 11 12.56 -8.32 -6.40
CA LYS A 11 13.92 -8.49 -6.91
C LYS A 11 14.98 -7.64 -6.20
N GLN A 12 14.77 -7.39 -4.91
CA GLN A 12 15.69 -6.61 -4.08
C GLN A 12 17.00 -7.34 -3.74
N ASP A 13 17.18 -8.56 -4.27
CA ASP A 13 18.41 -9.35 -4.25
C ASP A 13 19.44 -8.92 -5.33
N LEU A 14 19.01 -8.18 -6.35
CA LEU A 14 19.88 -7.76 -7.45
C LEU A 14 20.81 -6.60 -7.04
N SER A 15 21.94 -6.48 -7.73
CA SER A 15 22.88 -5.34 -7.55
C SER A 15 22.33 -4.03 -8.10
N GLU A 16 21.47 -4.11 -9.12
CA GLU A 16 20.77 -2.99 -9.74
C GLU A 16 19.27 -3.19 -9.49
N ILE A 17 18.68 -2.29 -8.70
CA ILE A 17 17.29 -2.35 -8.28
C ILE A 17 16.60 -1.01 -8.53
N ILE A 18 15.31 -1.06 -8.82
CA ILE A 18 14.46 0.13 -8.74
C ILE A 18 14.33 0.49 -7.26
N VAL A 19 14.62 1.75 -6.92
CA VAL A 19 14.43 2.24 -5.55
C VAL A 19 13.01 2.76 -5.34
N GLU A 20 12.64 2.88 -4.08
CA GLU A 20 11.28 3.27 -3.69
C GLU A 20 10.87 4.64 -4.26
N GLU A 21 11.78 5.61 -4.30
CA GLU A 21 11.47 6.95 -4.82
C GLU A 21 11.21 6.96 -6.33
N ASP A 22 11.97 6.18 -7.11
CA ASP A 22 11.73 6.02 -8.54
C ASP A 22 10.35 5.40 -8.78
N PHE A 23 9.99 4.38 -7.98
CA PHE A 23 8.69 3.75 -8.11
C PHE A 23 7.54 4.64 -7.61
N LYS A 24 7.76 5.49 -6.60
CA LYS A 24 6.80 6.53 -6.21
C LYS A 24 6.52 7.49 -7.35
N GLN A 25 7.53 7.84 -8.16
CA GLN A 25 7.30 8.66 -9.34
C GLN A 25 6.37 7.97 -10.34
N VAL A 26 6.56 6.66 -10.59
CA VAL A 26 5.64 5.88 -11.42
C VAL A 26 4.22 5.92 -10.85
N LEU A 27 4.04 5.74 -9.53
CA LEU A 27 2.72 5.82 -8.90
C LEU A 27 2.09 7.21 -9.04
N LYS A 28 2.89 8.28 -8.98
CA LYS A 28 2.39 9.66 -9.23
C LYS A 28 1.95 9.82 -10.68
N ASP A 29 2.73 9.34 -11.63
CA ASP A 29 2.42 9.42 -13.06
C ASP A 29 1.13 8.66 -13.40
N GLU A 30 0.90 7.52 -12.73
CA GLU A 30 -0.33 6.71 -12.82
C GLU A 30 -1.49 7.22 -11.95
N LYS A 31 -1.33 8.34 -11.23
CA LYS A 31 -2.33 8.94 -10.32
C LYS A 31 -2.77 8.03 -9.16
N LEU A 32 -1.87 7.17 -8.70
CA LEU A 32 -2.04 6.24 -7.57
C LEU A 32 -1.30 6.70 -6.31
N TRP A 33 -0.65 7.86 -6.35
CA TRP A 33 0.04 8.45 -5.20
C TRP A 33 -0.42 9.89 -5.01
N TYR A 34 -1.00 10.18 -3.85
CA TYR A 34 -1.58 11.47 -3.52
C TYR A 34 -0.65 12.31 -2.64
N GLU A 35 -0.81 13.63 -2.70
CA GLU A 35 -0.13 14.61 -1.85
C GLU A 35 -0.90 14.81 -0.51
N PRO A 36 -0.27 15.38 0.53
CA PRO A 36 -0.85 15.45 1.90
C PRO A 36 -2.21 16.14 2.05
N ASP A 37 -2.58 16.99 1.10
CA ASP A 37 -3.84 17.71 1.05
C ASP A 37 -5.00 16.88 0.47
N HIS A 38 -4.71 15.73 -0.16
CA HIS A 38 -5.73 14.83 -0.70
C HIS A 38 -6.33 13.95 0.40
N GLU A 39 -7.65 13.75 0.38
CA GLU A 39 -8.39 12.95 1.37
C GLU A 39 -7.96 11.46 1.44
N LEU A 40 -7.26 10.99 0.40
CA LEU A 40 -6.78 9.61 0.26
C LEU A 40 -5.29 9.47 0.56
N TYR A 41 -4.60 10.55 0.92
CA TYR A 41 -3.17 10.56 1.21
C TYR A 41 -2.75 9.47 2.19
N ILE A 42 -3.51 9.32 3.27
CA ILE A 42 -3.29 8.30 4.32
C ILE A 42 -3.40 6.86 3.79
N TRP A 43 -4.08 6.69 2.66
CA TRP A 43 -4.33 5.41 2.00
C TRP A 43 -3.39 5.17 0.83
N ASN A 44 -2.40 6.05 0.62
CA ASN A 44 -1.33 5.83 -0.35
C ASN A 44 -0.79 4.38 -0.23
N PRO A 45 -0.42 3.77 -1.37
CA PRO A 45 0.09 2.41 -1.37
C PRO A 45 1.30 2.27 -0.45
N ILE A 46 1.32 1.22 0.38
CA ILE A 46 2.55 0.86 1.12
C ILE A 46 3.44 0.09 0.16
N ILE A 47 4.70 0.49 0.08
CA ILE A 47 5.71 -0.16 -0.75
C ILE A 47 6.54 -1.09 0.12
N TYR A 48 6.45 -2.39 -0.17
CA TYR A 48 7.31 -3.42 0.43
C TYR A 48 8.45 -3.75 -0.51
N LYS A 49 9.68 -3.56 -0.04
CA LYS A 49 10.90 -4.06 -0.70
C LYS A 49 10.98 -5.57 -0.49
N THR A 50 10.77 -6.34 -1.55
CA THR A 50 10.56 -7.79 -1.46
C THR A 50 11.58 -8.58 -2.28
N CYS A 51 11.78 -9.83 -1.88
CA CYS A 51 12.41 -10.84 -2.73
C CYS A 51 11.53 -12.09 -2.69
N ALA A 52 11.13 -12.59 -3.85
CA ALA A 52 10.23 -13.74 -4.01
C ALA A 52 10.97 -15.05 -4.36
N LEU A 53 12.27 -15.15 -4.09
CA LEU A 53 13.02 -16.39 -4.21
C LEU A 53 12.85 -17.23 -2.95
N TYR A 54 12.61 -18.54 -3.08
CA TYR A 54 12.22 -19.40 -1.96
C TYR A 54 13.17 -19.30 -0.76
N ASP A 55 14.47 -19.41 -1.00
CA ASP A 55 15.50 -19.39 0.05
C ASP A 55 15.86 -17.98 0.55
N GLN A 56 15.52 -16.94 -0.22
CA GLN A 56 15.84 -15.54 0.08
C GLN A 56 14.58 -14.70 0.31
N ARG A 57 13.44 -15.36 0.56
CA ARG A 57 12.14 -14.72 0.61
C ARG A 57 12.13 -13.63 1.67
N LYS A 58 11.72 -12.42 1.28
CA LYS A 58 11.71 -11.25 2.15
C LYS A 58 10.43 -10.47 1.96
N ASP A 59 9.77 -10.16 3.07
CA ASP A 59 8.59 -9.29 3.17
C ASP A 59 7.36 -9.67 2.30
N ILE A 60 7.39 -10.82 1.61
CA ILE A 60 6.26 -11.34 0.79
C ILE A 60 5.00 -11.52 1.64
N TYR A 61 5.06 -12.35 2.69
CA TYR A 61 3.85 -12.60 3.49
C TYR A 61 3.42 -11.38 4.30
N ARG A 62 4.35 -10.45 4.57
CA ARG A 62 4.03 -9.19 5.24
C ARG A 62 3.20 -8.29 4.34
N SER A 63 3.53 -8.19 3.04
CA SER A 63 2.71 -7.43 2.08
C SER A 63 1.32 -8.05 1.90
N PHE A 64 1.21 -9.38 1.85
CA PHE A 64 -0.08 -10.07 1.81
C PHE A 64 -0.91 -9.84 3.08
N SER A 65 -0.30 -9.94 4.25
CA SER A 65 -0.97 -9.67 5.53
C SER A 65 -1.48 -8.24 5.61
N GLU A 66 -0.72 -7.26 5.12
CA GLU A 66 -1.14 -5.87 5.09
C GLU A 66 -2.29 -5.64 4.09
N CYS A 67 -2.24 -6.29 2.92
CA CYS A 67 -3.34 -6.25 1.96
C CYS A 67 -4.64 -6.83 2.55
N ALA A 68 -4.56 -7.97 3.22
CA ALA A 68 -5.70 -8.57 3.93
C ALA A 68 -6.23 -7.64 5.04
N ARG A 69 -5.34 -7.03 5.82
CA ARG A 69 -5.70 -6.06 6.85
C ARG A 69 -6.43 -4.85 6.25
N ARG A 70 -5.89 -4.22 5.20
CA ARG A 70 -6.52 -3.09 4.50
C ARG A 70 -7.87 -3.46 3.91
N THR A 71 -7.98 -4.65 3.32
CA THR A 71 -9.26 -5.15 2.79
C THR A 71 -10.32 -5.24 3.89
N GLY A 72 -9.96 -5.79 5.05
CA GLY A 72 -10.86 -5.84 6.21
C GLY A 72 -11.25 -4.44 6.70
N LEU A 73 -10.30 -3.52 6.79
CA LEU A 73 -10.58 -2.14 7.19
C LEU A 73 -11.53 -1.43 6.23
N TYR A 74 -11.32 -1.58 4.92
CA TYR A 74 -12.16 -0.96 3.90
C TYR A 74 -13.58 -1.54 3.96
N GLN A 75 -13.70 -2.85 4.19
CA GLN A 75 -15.01 -3.49 4.35
C GLN A 75 -15.76 -3.01 5.60
N ILE A 76 -15.07 -2.92 6.75
CA ILE A 76 -15.70 -2.59 8.03
C ILE A 76 -16.05 -1.11 8.11
N TYR A 77 -15.13 -0.24 7.68
CA TYR A 77 -15.23 1.19 7.92
C TYR A 77 -15.60 1.99 6.67
N GLY A 78 -15.40 1.46 5.46
CA GLY A 78 -15.61 2.20 4.22
C GLY A 78 -16.59 1.54 3.25
N ASP A 79 -17.37 0.56 3.69
CA ASP A 79 -18.31 -0.19 2.84
C ASP A 79 -17.66 -0.76 1.57
N GLY A 80 -16.45 -1.30 1.73
CA GLY A 80 -15.63 -1.85 0.64
C GLY A 80 -14.74 -0.81 -0.06
N GLU A 81 -14.75 0.45 0.38
CA GLU A 81 -13.91 1.53 -0.13
C GLU A 81 -12.94 2.07 0.92
N ALA A 82 -12.01 2.92 0.50
CA ALA A 82 -11.09 3.61 1.41
C ALA A 82 -11.87 4.47 2.42
N PRO A 83 -11.74 4.23 3.75
CA PRO A 83 -12.46 4.99 4.76
C PRO A 83 -11.99 6.46 4.80
N ILE A 84 -12.88 7.41 4.53
CA ILE A 84 -12.62 8.86 4.56
C ILE A 84 -13.58 9.57 5.52
N GLY A 85 -13.23 10.77 5.99
CA GLY A 85 -14.12 11.59 6.84
C GLY A 85 -14.50 10.94 8.17
N ASP A 86 -15.80 10.84 8.48
CA ASP A 86 -16.29 10.29 9.76
C ASP A 86 -16.02 8.78 9.89
N ASN A 87 -16.03 8.04 8.77
CA ASN A 87 -15.64 6.64 8.73
C ASN A 87 -14.17 6.43 9.14
N PHE A 88 -13.31 7.41 8.84
CA PHE A 88 -11.91 7.39 9.26
C PHE A 88 -11.73 7.73 10.75
N LYS A 89 -12.59 8.54 11.35
CA LYS A 89 -12.53 8.85 12.80
C LYS A 89 -12.74 7.58 13.63
N ASN A 90 -13.75 6.78 13.27
CA ASN A 90 -14.01 5.48 13.90
C ASN A 90 -12.83 4.50 13.77
N PHE A 91 -12.00 4.65 12.72
CA PHE A 91 -10.77 3.87 12.53
C PHE A 91 -9.63 4.30 13.48
N ARG A 92 -9.49 5.60 13.79
CA ARG A 92 -8.37 6.11 14.61
C ARG A 92 -8.53 5.90 16.12
N GLU A 93 -9.72 5.52 16.58
CA GLU A 93 -10.01 5.31 18.01
C GLU A 93 -9.64 3.90 18.52
N ILE A 94 -8.97 3.08 17.68
CA ILE A 94 -8.55 1.69 17.94
C ILE A 94 -7.04 1.58 17.82
#